data_AF-A0A969HWD6-F1
#
_entry.id   AF-A0A969HWD6-F1
#
_cell.length_a   1.000
_cell.length_b   1.000
_cell.length_c   1.000
_cell.angle_alpha   90.00
_cell.angle_beta   90.00
_cell.angle_gamma   90.00
#
_symmetry.space_group_name_H-M   'P 1'
#
loop_
_entity.id
_entity.type
_entity.pdbx_description
1 polymer ?
#
loop_
_entity_poly.entity_id
_entity_poly.type
_entity_poly.pdbx_seq_one_letter_code
_entity_poly.pdbx_strand_id
1 'polypeptide(L)'
;MRRYTLPLWLGSLYLWGIYLGVVQAQNEFTIPEEMTVAMFRLDEEDASPHPSGELCALGSTVFGCSDYIGNPDRAYPYDTNPVTIPIETDYLLDVVTVEMNPNLFDPTAVEAQFIAARTFGYFQIEQRRRDATLNLINNSTEFQAFIPYRFERRTVYFPPDPDDPCGSENIIPGSPADILCQAASRTFGSYMTSNTAGFGDDFPVFAAFSADVIERTTDFPGAGASHLISVANPISRAGLDPAACSAVNLGNPYGMMQQGAARWARGDQCAERGEGTIPWSVRWREPVRILTHYYTGIHVRDSTKTIVTPDNRWNPLAMTWETSGRNPPTMTEGRSYPLTIQIQNTGIDDWTCFSDRTFSLRYSWLRSSEEQRSNTIIETCNLSKGAERSLDLTIDTNDIPGDWGPGIYTLRFDMYIDTDGSIARFRDEDWPTYDVRVQVVPENGGNGRTGTIYLPLIQRGTAVLQKHVP
;
A
#
# COMPACT_ATOMS: atom_id res chain seq x y z
N MET A 1 42.06 23.58 -19.30
CA MET A 1 41.35 24.86 -19.07
C MET A 1 39.92 24.70 -19.55
N ARG A 2 39.00 24.33 -18.65
CA ARG A 2 37.55 24.31 -18.92
C ARG A 2 36.93 25.44 -18.09
N ARG A 3 36.24 26.36 -18.78
CA ARG A 3 35.61 27.54 -18.20
C ARG A 3 34.32 27.12 -17.50
N TYR A 4 34.20 27.50 -16.24
CA TYR A 4 32.95 27.51 -15.49
C TYR A 4 32.16 28.77 -15.85
N THR A 5 30.89 28.61 -16.20
CA THR A 5 29.91 29.71 -16.30
C THR A 5 28.87 29.52 -15.19
N LEU A 6 28.89 30.43 -14.22
CA LEU A 6 27.85 30.64 -13.21
C LEU A 6 26.64 31.35 -13.87
N PRO A 7 25.39 31.00 -13.53
CA PRO A 7 24.25 31.88 -13.73
C PRO A 7 24.00 32.73 -12.48
N LEU A 8 23.80 34.04 -12.71
CA LEU A 8 23.35 35.02 -11.74
C LEU A 8 21.92 34.72 -11.27
N TRP A 9 21.71 34.75 -9.95
CA TRP A 9 20.41 34.84 -9.31
C TRP A 9 19.92 36.29 -9.31
N LEU A 10 18.78 36.55 -9.95
CA LEU A 10 17.99 37.77 -9.76
C LEU A 10 16.87 37.45 -8.76
N GLY A 11 16.95 38.07 -7.59
CA GLY A 11 15.95 37.94 -6.53
C GLY A 11 14.63 38.61 -6.93
N SER A 12 13.54 37.86 -6.80
CA SER A 12 12.17 38.38 -6.87
C SER A 12 11.67 38.64 -5.45
N LEU A 13 11.37 39.90 -5.14
CA LEU A 13 10.65 40.31 -3.93
C LEU A 13 9.21 39.76 -4.00
N TYR A 14 8.84 38.88 -3.06
CA TYR A 14 7.45 38.53 -2.80
C TYR A 14 6.84 39.53 -1.81
N LEU A 15 5.92 40.35 -2.30
CA LEU A 15 5.04 41.20 -1.50
C LEU A 15 3.97 40.32 -0.84
N TRP A 16 4.01 40.21 0.48
CA TRP A 16 2.94 39.61 1.29
C TRP A 16 1.77 40.59 1.37
N GLY A 17 0.72 40.32 0.58
CA GLY A 17 -0.59 40.94 0.76
C GLY A 17 -1.29 40.31 1.95
N ILE A 18 -1.70 41.14 2.92
CA ILE A 18 -2.56 40.76 4.03
C ILE A 18 -3.93 40.38 3.44
N TYR A 19 -4.19 39.07 3.32
CA TYR A 19 -5.51 38.53 2.99
C TYR A 19 -6.41 38.66 4.22
N LEU A 20 -7.28 39.67 4.23
CA LEU A 20 -8.50 39.65 5.03
C LEU A 20 -9.46 38.65 4.35
N GLY A 21 -9.30 37.37 4.69
CA GLY A 21 -10.10 36.28 4.12
C GLY A 21 -11.56 36.38 4.51
N VAL A 22 -12.41 36.60 3.51
CA VAL A 22 -13.82 36.19 3.57
C VAL A 22 -13.80 34.68 3.79
N VAL A 23 -14.35 34.20 4.89
CA VAL A 23 -14.57 32.76 5.11
C VAL A 23 -15.64 32.33 4.10
N GLN A 24 -15.22 31.95 2.90
CA GLN A 24 -16.10 31.24 1.98
C GLN A 24 -16.54 29.96 2.70
N ALA A 25 -17.85 29.72 2.76
CA ALA A 25 -18.39 28.46 3.21
C ALA A 25 -17.68 27.35 2.44
N GLN A 26 -16.96 26.49 3.15
CA GLN A 26 -16.30 25.35 2.51
C GLN A 26 -17.40 24.44 2.01
N ASN A 27 -17.52 24.32 0.69
CA ASN A 27 -18.41 23.33 0.09
C ASN A 27 -17.97 21.96 0.60
N GLU A 28 -18.91 21.21 1.16
CA GLU A 28 -18.71 19.83 1.57
C GLU A 28 -18.25 19.00 0.37
N PHE A 29 -17.19 18.22 0.53
CA PHE A 29 -16.69 17.34 -0.53
C PHE A 29 -17.80 16.37 -0.95
N THR A 30 -18.09 16.29 -2.24
CA THR A 30 -19.04 15.31 -2.80
C THR A 30 -18.28 14.36 -3.69
N ILE A 31 -18.40 13.06 -3.39
CA ILE A 31 -17.75 12.00 -4.17
C ILE A 31 -18.22 12.09 -5.62
N PRO A 32 -17.32 12.35 -6.58
CA PRO A 32 -17.69 12.38 -7.99
C PRO A 32 -17.91 10.96 -8.52
N GLU A 33 -18.96 10.77 -9.32
CA GLU A 33 -19.23 9.51 -10.03
C GLU A 33 -18.53 9.48 -11.40
N GLU A 34 -18.29 10.65 -11.99
CA GLU A 34 -17.71 10.84 -13.31
C GLU A 34 -16.54 11.84 -13.28
N MET A 35 -15.69 11.76 -14.30
CA MET A 35 -14.62 12.74 -14.51
C MET A 35 -14.48 13.14 -15.98
N THR A 36 -14.09 14.39 -16.20
CA THR A 36 -13.82 14.91 -17.55
C THR A 36 -12.34 14.85 -17.86
N VAL A 37 -11.96 14.12 -18.92
CA VAL A 37 -10.57 13.86 -19.33
C VAL A 37 -10.33 14.37 -20.74
N ALA A 38 -9.26 15.14 -20.93
CA ALA A 38 -8.73 15.44 -22.26
C ALA A 38 -7.86 14.28 -22.74
N MET A 39 -8.21 13.72 -23.88
CA MET A 39 -7.57 12.52 -24.43
C MET A 39 -6.58 12.92 -25.52
N PHE A 40 -5.31 12.61 -25.31
CA PHE A 40 -4.24 12.86 -26.27
C PHE A 40 -3.65 11.55 -26.76
N ARG A 41 -3.08 11.61 -27.96
CA ARG A 41 -2.06 10.66 -28.36
C ARG A 41 -0.90 10.73 -27.35
N LEU A 42 -0.45 9.57 -26.90
CA LEU A 42 0.66 9.43 -25.96
C LEU A 42 1.89 8.82 -26.64
N ASP A 43 3.05 8.98 -26.01
CA ASP A 43 4.25 8.21 -26.35
C ASP A 43 4.14 6.78 -25.77
N GLU A 44 4.47 5.77 -26.57
CA GLU A 44 4.38 4.36 -26.17
C GLU A 44 5.40 3.97 -25.08
N GLU A 45 6.50 4.73 -24.94
CA GLU A 45 7.57 4.41 -23.99
C GLU A 45 7.20 4.77 -22.55
N ASP A 46 6.58 5.94 -22.35
CA ASP A 46 6.37 6.51 -21.01
C ASP A 46 4.96 7.08 -20.79
N ALA A 47 4.05 6.92 -21.75
CA ALA A 47 2.70 7.47 -21.70
C ALA A 47 2.64 8.98 -21.42
N SER A 48 3.71 9.72 -21.75
CA SER A 48 3.70 11.18 -21.77
C SER A 48 2.91 11.71 -22.99
N PRO A 49 2.46 12.97 -23.00
CA PRO A 49 1.81 13.55 -24.17
C PRO A 49 2.73 13.50 -25.38
N HIS A 50 2.26 12.93 -26.49
CA HIS A 50 3.06 12.86 -27.71
C HIS A 50 3.37 14.29 -28.22
N PRO A 51 4.59 14.58 -28.72
CA PRO A 51 4.99 15.95 -29.10
C PRO A 51 4.11 16.65 -30.16
N SER A 52 3.31 15.89 -30.91
CA SER A 52 2.33 16.45 -31.84
C SER A 52 1.15 17.15 -31.15
N GLY A 53 0.91 16.88 -29.86
CA GLY A 53 -0.26 17.39 -29.13
C GLY A 53 -1.59 16.94 -29.74
N GLU A 54 -1.59 15.83 -30.47
CA GLU A 54 -2.75 15.35 -31.22
C GLU A 54 -3.84 14.88 -30.25
N LEU A 55 -5.01 15.50 -30.32
CA LEU A 55 -6.20 15.08 -29.58
C LEU A 55 -6.78 13.80 -30.19
N CYS A 56 -7.23 12.90 -29.33
CA CYS A 56 -8.01 11.74 -29.76
C CYS A 56 -9.33 12.18 -30.38
N ALA A 57 -9.71 11.50 -31.45
CA ALA A 57 -10.98 11.67 -32.15
C ALA A 57 -11.55 10.29 -32.49
N LEU A 58 -12.87 10.23 -32.69
CA LEU A 58 -13.56 9.00 -33.09
C LEU A 58 -12.86 8.36 -34.30
N GLY A 59 -12.56 7.06 -34.22
CA GLY A 59 -11.83 6.31 -35.25
C GLY A 59 -10.30 6.37 -35.13
N SER A 60 -9.74 7.12 -34.17
CA SER A 60 -8.30 7.12 -33.89
C SER A 60 -7.85 5.81 -33.27
N THR A 61 -6.78 5.21 -33.81
CA THR A 61 -6.21 3.95 -33.34
C THR A 61 -4.77 4.12 -32.85
N VAL A 62 -4.36 5.34 -32.48
CA VAL A 62 -3.01 5.61 -31.96
C VAL A 62 -2.94 5.36 -30.46
N PHE A 63 -1.74 5.09 -29.95
CA PHE A 63 -1.53 4.91 -28.51
C PHE A 63 -1.98 6.15 -27.72
N GLY A 64 -2.61 5.93 -26.56
CA GLY A 64 -3.30 6.96 -25.78
C GLY A 64 -4.77 7.14 -26.15
N CYS A 65 -5.13 6.93 -27.43
CA CYS A 65 -6.53 6.92 -27.88
C CYS A 65 -7.14 5.52 -27.86
N SER A 66 -6.31 4.48 -27.98
CA SER A 66 -6.71 3.09 -27.82
C SER A 66 -5.48 2.25 -27.48
N ASP A 67 -5.66 1.20 -26.68
CA ASP A 67 -4.63 0.20 -26.44
C ASP A 67 -4.44 -0.79 -27.62
N TYR A 68 -5.38 -0.81 -28.57
CA TYR A 68 -5.36 -1.66 -29.77
C TYR A 68 -4.84 -0.88 -30.99
N ILE A 69 -3.54 -0.62 -30.99
CA ILE A 69 -2.90 0.21 -32.02
C ILE A 69 -3.13 -0.35 -33.43
N GLY A 70 -3.64 0.50 -34.32
CA GLY A 70 -3.93 0.16 -35.71
C GLY A 70 -5.19 -0.69 -35.95
N ASN A 71 -5.99 -0.97 -34.91
CA ASN A 71 -7.23 -1.74 -35.04
C ASN A 71 -8.47 -0.82 -35.10
N PRO A 72 -9.12 -0.64 -36.27
CA PRO A 72 -10.28 0.24 -36.41
C PRO A 72 -11.51 -0.25 -35.64
N ASP A 73 -11.65 -1.55 -35.39
CA ASP A 73 -12.77 -2.12 -34.61
C ASP A 73 -12.64 -1.81 -33.12
N ARG A 74 -11.48 -1.31 -32.70
CA ARG A 74 -11.12 -0.92 -31.33
C ARG A 74 -10.50 0.48 -31.31
N ALA A 75 -10.97 1.36 -32.19
CA ALA A 75 -10.57 2.76 -32.18
C ALA A 75 -11.13 3.49 -30.94
N TYR A 76 -10.64 4.71 -30.69
CA TYR A 76 -11.08 5.61 -29.62
C TYR A 76 -12.61 5.55 -29.42
N PRO A 77 -13.10 5.12 -28.25
CA PRO A 77 -14.50 4.75 -28.05
C PRO A 77 -15.46 5.94 -27.92
N TYR A 78 -14.93 7.15 -27.71
CA TYR A 78 -15.76 8.27 -27.27
C TYR A 78 -16.08 9.24 -28.42
N ASP A 79 -17.30 9.75 -28.41
CA ASP A 79 -17.80 10.69 -29.42
C ASP A 79 -17.29 12.13 -29.22
N THR A 80 -16.81 12.46 -28.01
CA THR A 80 -16.30 13.80 -27.66
C THR A 80 -14.89 13.77 -27.07
N ASN A 81 -14.21 14.90 -27.17
CA ASN A 81 -12.95 15.16 -26.49
C ASN A 81 -12.89 16.65 -26.10
N PRO A 82 -12.85 17.01 -24.80
CA PRO A 82 -12.79 16.13 -23.63
C PRO A 82 -13.97 15.16 -23.51
N VAL A 83 -13.72 13.99 -22.94
CA VAL A 83 -14.74 12.97 -22.64
C VAL A 83 -15.13 13.06 -21.17
N THR A 84 -16.38 12.78 -20.83
CA THR A 84 -16.81 12.52 -19.45
C THR A 84 -17.13 11.04 -19.31
N ILE A 85 -16.49 10.37 -18.35
CA ILE A 85 -16.57 8.92 -18.16
C ILE A 85 -16.79 8.55 -16.68
N PRO A 86 -17.41 7.39 -16.41
CA PRO A 86 -17.51 6.85 -15.05
C PRO A 86 -16.13 6.60 -14.45
N ILE A 87 -15.94 7.00 -13.18
CA ILE A 87 -14.66 6.80 -12.50
C ILE A 87 -14.43 5.31 -12.19
N GLU A 88 -15.45 4.62 -11.68
CA GLU A 88 -15.30 3.27 -11.14
C GLU A 88 -15.33 2.17 -12.20
N THR A 89 -16.16 2.31 -13.23
CA THR A 89 -16.40 1.24 -14.22
C THR A 89 -15.63 1.42 -15.52
N ASP A 90 -15.03 2.60 -15.75
CA ASP A 90 -14.23 2.88 -16.95
C ASP A 90 -12.81 3.34 -16.55
N TYR A 91 -12.67 4.57 -16.02
CA TYR A 91 -11.38 5.20 -15.76
C TYR A 91 -10.42 4.36 -14.88
N LEU A 92 -10.86 3.92 -13.70
CA LEU A 92 -9.97 3.27 -12.74
C LEU A 92 -9.52 1.87 -13.17
N LEU A 93 -10.36 1.13 -13.91
CA LEU A 93 -9.99 -0.18 -14.43
C LEU A 93 -8.82 -0.06 -15.40
N ASP A 94 -8.86 0.94 -16.29
CA ASP A 94 -7.78 1.20 -17.23
C ASP A 94 -6.55 1.78 -16.54
N VAL A 95 -6.71 2.80 -15.69
CA VAL A 95 -5.59 3.43 -14.96
C VAL A 95 -4.81 2.40 -14.15
N VAL A 96 -5.49 1.60 -13.32
CA VAL A 96 -4.78 0.61 -12.49
C VAL A 96 -4.12 -0.45 -13.36
N THR A 97 -4.71 -0.83 -14.49
CA THR A 97 -4.09 -1.79 -15.42
C THR A 97 -2.83 -1.25 -16.10
N VAL A 98 -2.78 0.05 -16.39
CA VAL A 98 -1.57 0.72 -16.92
C VAL A 98 -0.52 0.83 -15.83
N GLU A 99 -0.89 1.31 -14.65
CA GLU A 99 0.02 1.71 -13.59
C GLU A 99 0.58 0.52 -12.80
N MET A 100 -0.22 -0.52 -12.54
CA MET A 100 0.20 -1.71 -11.78
C MET A 100 -0.23 -2.99 -12.48
N ASN A 101 0.73 -3.83 -12.88
CA ASN A 101 0.42 -5.06 -13.60
C ASN A 101 -0.23 -6.11 -12.67
N PRO A 102 -1.53 -6.43 -12.81
CA PRO A 102 -2.23 -7.36 -11.91
C PRO A 102 -1.73 -8.81 -12.00
N ASN A 103 -0.97 -9.18 -13.04
CA ASN A 103 -0.34 -10.50 -13.13
C ASN A 103 0.88 -10.64 -12.22
N LEU A 104 1.58 -9.53 -12.01
CA LEU A 104 2.87 -9.52 -11.33
C LEU A 104 2.72 -9.10 -9.87
N PHE A 105 1.69 -8.32 -9.51
CA PHE A 105 1.54 -7.74 -8.18
C PHE A 105 0.55 -8.55 -7.34
N ASP A 106 0.71 -8.51 -6.01
CA ASP A 106 -0.22 -9.17 -5.09
C ASP A 106 -1.57 -8.43 -5.08
N PRO A 107 -2.73 -9.13 -5.01
CA PRO A 107 -4.05 -8.49 -4.99
C PRO A 107 -4.21 -7.40 -3.92
N THR A 108 -3.57 -7.55 -2.75
CA THR A 108 -3.61 -6.54 -1.68
C THR A 108 -2.94 -5.23 -2.12
N ALA A 109 -1.86 -5.31 -2.90
CA ALA A 109 -1.20 -4.14 -3.44
C ALA A 109 -2.02 -3.49 -4.58
N VAL A 110 -2.72 -4.30 -5.37
CA VAL A 110 -3.66 -3.82 -6.39
C VAL A 110 -4.84 -3.08 -5.73
N GLU A 111 -5.40 -3.60 -4.63
CA GLU A 111 -6.42 -2.91 -3.83
C GLU A 111 -5.92 -1.55 -3.31
N ALA A 112 -4.69 -1.48 -2.79
CA ALA A 112 -4.09 -0.21 -2.38
C ALA A 112 -3.92 0.77 -3.56
N GLN A 113 -3.53 0.27 -4.75
CA GLN A 113 -3.41 1.08 -5.95
C GLN A 113 -4.76 1.64 -6.43
N PHE A 114 -5.86 0.89 -6.34
CA PHE A 114 -7.20 1.41 -6.63
C PHE A 114 -7.56 2.59 -5.73
N ILE A 115 -7.36 2.46 -4.41
CA ILE A 115 -7.66 3.53 -3.45
C ILE A 115 -6.78 4.75 -3.71
N ALA A 116 -5.48 4.57 -3.95
CA ALA A 116 -4.56 5.66 -4.25
C ALA A 116 -4.93 6.38 -5.56
N ALA A 117 -5.23 5.61 -6.63
CA ALA A 117 -5.61 6.17 -7.92
C ALA A 117 -6.94 6.94 -7.85
N ARG A 118 -7.94 6.38 -7.18
CA ARG A 118 -9.23 7.05 -6.93
C ARG A 118 -9.05 8.34 -6.16
N THR A 119 -8.25 8.29 -5.09
CA THR A 119 -7.97 9.47 -4.26
C THR A 119 -7.30 10.58 -5.09
N PHE A 120 -6.33 10.22 -5.94
CA PHE A 120 -5.69 11.17 -6.84
C PHE A 120 -6.70 11.79 -7.82
N GLY A 121 -7.54 10.97 -8.47
CA GLY A 121 -8.59 11.46 -9.36
C GLY A 121 -9.55 12.43 -8.67
N TYR A 122 -10.03 12.08 -7.48
CA TYR A 122 -10.89 12.97 -6.67
C TYR A 122 -10.20 14.28 -6.31
N PHE A 123 -8.93 14.24 -5.90
CA PHE A 123 -8.14 15.43 -5.60
C PHE A 123 -8.05 16.35 -6.82
N GLN A 124 -7.76 15.83 -8.01
CA GLN A 124 -7.64 16.65 -9.23
C GLN A 124 -8.97 17.29 -9.65
N ILE A 125 -10.08 16.55 -9.53
CA ILE A 125 -11.42 17.08 -9.80
C ILE A 125 -11.74 18.25 -8.87
N GLU A 126 -11.46 18.08 -7.58
CA GLU A 126 -11.73 19.11 -6.57
C GLU A 126 -10.84 20.34 -6.71
N GLN A 127 -9.55 20.15 -6.99
CA GLN A 127 -8.63 21.26 -7.26
C GLN A 127 -9.14 22.10 -8.43
N ARG A 128 -9.59 21.46 -9.52
CA ARG A 128 -10.16 22.15 -10.67
C ARG A 128 -11.51 22.81 -10.40
N ARG A 129 -12.37 22.21 -9.56
CA ARG A 129 -13.64 22.83 -9.12
C ARG A 129 -13.38 24.13 -8.34
N ARG A 130 -12.29 24.18 -7.57
CA ARG A 130 -11.87 25.36 -6.79
C ARG A 130 -11.15 26.40 -7.65
N ASP A 131 -10.36 25.95 -8.62
CA ASP A 131 -9.63 26.82 -9.53
C ASP A 131 -9.74 26.32 -10.98
N ALA A 132 -10.65 26.94 -11.73
CA ALA A 132 -10.90 26.62 -13.14
C ALA A 132 -9.72 26.99 -14.07
N THR A 133 -8.69 27.68 -13.57
CA THR A 133 -7.48 28.01 -14.35
C THR A 133 -6.46 26.88 -14.37
N LEU A 134 -6.61 25.88 -13.48
CA LEU A 134 -5.77 24.68 -13.50
C LEU A 134 -6.00 23.87 -14.77
N ASN A 135 -4.95 23.16 -15.19
CA ASN A 135 -5.00 22.29 -16.37
C ASN A 135 -6.15 21.29 -16.25
N LEU A 136 -6.84 21.07 -17.37
CA LEU A 136 -7.80 19.99 -17.47
C LEU A 136 -7.09 18.65 -17.28
N ILE A 137 -7.71 17.75 -16.51
CA ILE A 137 -7.21 16.39 -16.31
C ILE A 137 -7.03 15.74 -17.69
N ASN A 138 -5.88 15.11 -17.91
CA ASN A 138 -5.58 14.43 -19.16
C ASN A 138 -5.20 12.97 -18.91
N ASN A 139 -5.00 12.24 -20.00
CA ASN A 139 -4.79 10.79 -19.98
C ASN A 139 -3.31 10.37 -19.87
N SER A 140 -2.40 11.30 -19.59
CA SER A 140 -0.96 11.06 -19.57
C SER A 140 -0.39 10.92 -18.15
N THR A 141 0.89 10.60 -18.06
CA THR A 141 1.66 10.55 -16.79
C THR A 141 1.85 11.91 -16.10
N GLU A 142 1.42 13.04 -16.70
CA GLU A 142 1.27 14.30 -15.96
C GLU A 142 0.17 14.22 -14.88
N PHE A 143 -0.79 13.32 -15.07
CA PHE A 143 -1.82 12.97 -14.11
C PHE A 143 -1.72 11.48 -13.77
N GLN A 144 -2.50 10.64 -14.44
CA GLN A 144 -2.43 9.18 -14.38
C GLN A 144 -2.65 8.65 -15.78
N ALA A 145 -1.84 7.68 -16.20
CA ALA A 145 -1.96 7.16 -17.54
C ALA A 145 -3.29 6.41 -17.71
N PHE A 146 -4.14 6.93 -18.58
CA PHE A 146 -5.44 6.37 -18.91
C PHE A 146 -5.48 6.07 -20.40
N ILE A 147 -5.65 4.80 -20.76
CA ILE A 147 -5.60 4.35 -22.15
C ILE A 147 -6.82 3.45 -22.35
N PRO A 148 -7.81 3.86 -23.16
CA PRO A 148 -9.01 3.08 -23.37
C PRO A 148 -8.71 1.65 -23.81
N TYR A 149 -9.50 0.71 -23.29
CA TYR A 149 -9.43 -0.72 -23.55
C TYR A 149 -8.25 -1.48 -22.91
N ARG A 150 -7.54 -0.85 -21.97
CA ARG A 150 -6.38 -1.49 -21.33
C ARG A 150 -6.82 -2.66 -20.44
N PHE A 151 -7.92 -2.50 -19.72
CA PHE A 151 -8.56 -3.56 -18.93
C PHE A 151 -8.97 -4.74 -19.83
N GLU A 152 -9.63 -4.46 -20.94
CA GLU A 152 -10.18 -5.46 -21.85
C GLU A 152 -9.09 -6.30 -22.49
N ARG A 153 -7.89 -5.76 -22.70
CA ARG A 153 -6.73 -6.54 -23.15
C ARG A 153 -6.31 -7.64 -22.17
N ARG A 154 -6.78 -7.60 -20.92
CA ARG A 154 -6.55 -8.64 -19.90
C ARG A 154 -7.61 -9.75 -19.91
N THR A 155 -8.59 -9.65 -20.80
CA THR A 155 -9.65 -10.64 -20.99
C THR A 155 -9.35 -11.52 -22.21
N VAL A 156 -9.89 -12.75 -22.25
CA VAL A 156 -9.76 -13.64 -23.42
C VAL A 156 -10.69 -13.20 -24.56
N TYR A 157 -11.87 -12.70 -24.17
CA TYR A 157 -12.87 -12.15 -25.06
C TYR A 157 -13.23 -10.77 -24.56
N PHE A 158 -13.44 -9.84 -25.47
CA PHE A 158 -13.85 -8.49 -25.10
C PHE A 158 -15.15 -8.54 -24.27
N PRO A 159 -15.23 -7.86 -23.11
CA PRO A 159 -16.43 -7.76 -22.28
C PRO A 159 -17.66 -7.37 -23.12
N PRO A 160 -18.75 -8.17 -23.11
CA PRO A 160 -19.97 -7.83 -23.83
C PRO A 160 -20.73 -6.65 -23.21
N ASP A 161 -20.45 -6.33 -21.94
CA ASP A 161 -21.07 -5.22 -21.21
C ASP A 161 -20.03 -4.11 -20.99
N PRO A 162 -20.06 -3.03 -21.79
CA PRO A 162 -19.13 -1.90 -21.62
C PRO A 162 -19.51 -1.00 -20.42
N ASP A 163 -20.74 -1.07 -19.91
CA ASP A 163 -21.19 -0.25 -18.79
C ASP A 163 -20.78 -0.88 -17.44
N ASP A 164 -20.70 -2.21 -17.40
CA ASP A 164 -20.14 -2.99 -16.29
C ASP A 164 -19.16 -4.06 -16.81
N PRO A 165 -17.90 -3.68 -17.11
CA PRO A 165 -16.90 -4.63 -17.60
C PRO A 165 -16.66 -5.79 -16.62
N CYS A 166 -16.84 -5.56 -15.32
CA CYS A 166 -16.65 -6.56 -14.27
C CYS A 166 -17.84 -7.50 -14.08
N GLY A 167 -19.03 -7.13 -14.56
CA GLY A 167 -20.21 -7.99 -14.64
C GLY A 167 -20.17 -9.00 -15.80
N SER A 168 -19.16 -8.93 -16.66
CA SER A 168 -19.07 -9.77 -17.85
C SER A 168 -18.76 -11.23 -17.56
N GLU A 169 -19.56 -12.15 -18.13
CA GLU A 169 -19.48 -13.61 -17.92
C GLU A 169 -18.16 -14.25 -18.44
N ASN A 170 -17.39 -13.52 -19.25
CA ASN A 170 -16.14 -14.01 -19.86
C ASN A 170 -14.89 -13.72 -19.01
N ILE A 171 -15.05 -13.15 -17.81
CA ILE A 171 -13.96 -12.99 -16.85
C ILE A 171 -13.64 -14.36 -16.23
N ILE A 172 -12.41 -14.84 -16.47
CA ILE A 172 -11.94 -16.12 -15.94
C ILE A 172 -11.48 -15.94 -14.49
N PRO A 173 -11.96 -16.74 -13.52
CA PRO A 173 -11.48 -16.69 -12.15
C PRO A 173 -9.95 -16.87 -12.03
N GLY A 174 -9.30 -16.02 -11.26
CA GLY A 174 -7.85 -15.96 -11.08
C GLY A 174 -7.08 -15.29 -12.23
N SER A 175 -7.76 -14.82 -13.28
CA SER A 175 -7.14 -14.02 -14.34
C SER A 175 -6.79 -12.60 -13.84
N PRO A 176 -5.89 -11.88 -14.51
CA PRO A 176 -5.62 -10.47 -14.20
C PRO A 176 -6.87 -9.59 -14.21
N ALA A 177 -7.83 -9.81 -15.12
CA ALA A 177 -9.10 -9.08 -15.14
C ALA A 177 -9.95 -9.37 -13.89
N ASP A 178 -10.01 -10.64 -13.45
CA ASP A 178 -10.70 -11.02 -12.21
C ASP A 178 -10.05 -10.38 -10.97
N ILE A 179 -8.71 -10.34 -10.91
CA ILE A 179 -7.98 -9.66 -9.81
C ILE A 179 -8.34 -8.16 -9.76
N LEU A 180 -8.36 -7.49 -10.92
CA LEU A 180 -8.75 -6.07 -11.00
C LEU A 180 -10.19 -5.87 -10.57
N CYS A 181 -11.13 -6.69 -11.04
CA CYS A 181 -12.54 -6.58 -10.67
C CYS A 181 -12.80 -6.85 -9.19
N GLN A 182 -12.12 -7.83 -8.59
CA GLN A 182 -12.19 -8.06 -7.14
C GLN A 182 -11.63 -6.88 -6.36
N ALA A 183 -10.51 -6.29 -6.80
CA ALA A 183 -9.92 -5.13 -6.15
C ALA A 183 -10.81 -3.89 -6.27
N ALA A 184 -11.36 -3.61 -7.47
CA ALA A 184 -12.32 -2.54 -7.71
C ALA A 184 -13.55 -2.68 -6.80
N SER A 185 -14.17 -3.87 -6.77
CA SER A 185 -15.35 -4.15 -5.94
C SER A 185 -15.09 -4.01 -4.44
N ARG A 186 -13.98 -4.55 -3.92
CA ARG A 186 -13.63 -4.49 -2.49
C ARG A 186 -13.28 -3.09 -2.00
N THR A 187 -12.85 -2.22 -2.92
CA THR A 187 -12.41 -0.86 -2.60
C THR A 187 -13.34 0.22 -3.15
N PHE A 188 -14.54 -0.16 -3.60
CA PHE A 188 -15.49 0.74 -4.28
C PHE A 188 -15.77 2.00 -3.45
N GLY A 189 -15.53 3.17 -4.04
CA GLY A 189 -15.69 4.47 -3.39
C GLY A 189 -14.75 4.74 -2.22
N SER A 190 -13.80 3.86 -1.89
CA SER A 190 -12.84 4.09 -0.81
C SER A 190 -11.73 5.05 -1.23
N TYR A 191 -11.43 6.04 -0.41
CA TYR A 191 -10.45 7.10 -0.69
C TYR A 191 -9.75 7.58 0.58
N MET A 192 -8.65 8.33 0.44
CA MET A 192 -7.86 8.84 1.57
C MET A 192 -8.11 10.32 1.82
N THR A 193 -8.21 10.71 3.09
CA THR A 193 -8.29 12.11 3.54
C THR A 193 -7.22 12.42 4.57
N SER A 194 -6.94 13.68 4.83
CA SER A 194 -6.10 14.10 5.96
C SER A 194 -6.67 15.35 6.59
N ASN A 195 -6.35 15.57 7.86
CA ASN A 195 -6.73 16.78 8.60
C ASN A 195 -5.89 17.99 8.18
N THR A 196 -5.73 18.22 6.88
CA THR A 196 -4.98 19.34 6.34
C THR A 196 -5.80 20.61 6.52
N ALA A 197 -5.23 21.56 7.26
CA ALA A 197 -5.86 22.85 7.53
C ALA A 197 -6.35 23.50 6.21
N GLY A 198 -7.63 23.86 6.18
CA GLY A 198 -8.23 24.62 5.08
C GLY A 198 -8.89 23.80 3.97
N PHE A 199 -8.96 22.46 4.05
CA PHE A 199 -9.64 21.66 3.03
C PHE A 199 -10.93 20.95 3.48
N GLY A 200 -11.22 20.92 4.78
CA GLY A 200 -12.31 20.12 5.36
C GLY A 200 -11.86 18.66 5.56
N ASP A 201 -12.36 18.00 6.60
CA ASP A 201 -11.84 16.68 7.05
C ASP A 201 -12.08 15.55 6.02
N ASP A 202 -13.01 15.77 5.08
CA ASP A 202 -13.43 14.82 4.06
C ASP A 202 -12.72 15.01 2.71
N PHE A 203 -11.82 15.99 2.59
CA PHE A 203 -11.18 16.29 1.32
C PHE A 203 -10.14 15.23 0.93
N PRO A 204 -10.17 14.75 -0.33
CA PRO A 204 -9.20 13.76 -0.81
C PRO A 204 -7.78 14.33 -0.77
N VAL A 205 -6.81 13.54 -0.34
CA VAL A 205 -5.39 13.98 -0.33
C VAL A 205 -4.75 13.85 -1.70
N PHE A 206 -3.65 14.60 -1.93
CA PHE A 206 -2.80 14.35 -3.08
C PHE A 206 -2.07 13.00 -2.94
N ALA A 207 -2.56 11.95 -3.60
CA ALA A 207 -2.07 10.58 -3.48
C ALA A 207 -1.03 10.24 -4.56
N ALA A 208 0.17 10.80 -4.46
CA ALA A 208 1.28 10.45 -5.36
C ALA A 208 1.68 8.98 -5.22
N PHE A 209 2.02 8.33 -6.33
CA PHE A 209 2.61 7.00 -6.36
C PHE A 209 3.63 6.89 -7.50
N SER A 210 4.47 5.86 -7.45
CA SER A 210 5.50 5.60 -8.46
C SER A 210 5.95 4.14 -8.45
N ALA A 211 6.82 3.77 -9.38
CA ALA A 211 7.26 2.39 -9.55
C ALA A 211 8.02 1.85 -8.33
N ASP A 212 9.16 2.43 -7.97
CA ASP A 212 9.96 1.94 -6.84
C ASP A 212 10.98 2.97 -6.32
N VAL A 213 11.35 2.80 -5.06
CA VAL A 213 12.46 3.51 -4.42
C VAL A 213 13.22 2.58 -3.48
N ILE A 214 14.53 2.75 -3.45
CA ILE A 214 15.41 2.02 -2.54
C ILE A 214 15.33 2.66 -1.15
N GLU A 215 15.10 1.82 -0.15
CA GLU A 215 15.18 2.10 1.30
C GLU A 215 14.22 3.12 1.90
N ARG A 216 13.79 4.16 1.17
CA ARG A 216 12.95 5.24 1.73
C ARG A 216 12.30 6.09 0.66
N THR A 217 11.08 6.55 0.92
CA THR A 217 10.48 7.66 0.14
C THR A 217 11.13 9.00 0.50
N THR A 218 10.80 10.06 -0.21
CA THR A 218 11.26 11.43 0.05
C THR A 218 10.09 12.32 0.46
N ASP A 219 10.36 13.38 1.23
CA ASP A 219 9.37 14.42 1.54
C ASP A 219 8.93 15.14 0.27
N PHE A 220 7.62 15.31 0.09
CA PHE A 220 7.10 16.10 -1.02
C PHE A 220 7.36 17.60 -0.77
N PRO A 221 7.97 18.33 -1.73
CA PRO A 221 8.36 19.73 -1.51
C PRO A 221 7.20 20.73 -1.52
N GLY A 222 6.00 20.32 -1.96
CA GLY A 222 4.84 21.20 -2.06
C GLY A 222 4.16 21.45 -0.72
N ALA A 223 3.74 22.70 -0.49
CA ALA A 223 2.95 23.05 0.68
C ALA A 223 1.61 22.28 0.69
N GLY A 224 1.19 21.84 1.88
CA GLY A 224 -0.11 21.18 2.07
C GLY A 224 -0.14 19.66 1.90
N ALA A 225 1.00 19.01 1.60
CA ALA A 225 1.11 17.56 1.51
C ALA A 225 1.79 16.94 2.76
N SER A 226 1.31 17.27 3.95
CA SER A 226 1.88 16.79 5.22
C SER A 226 1.84 15.26 5.40
N HIS A 227 1.07 14.57 4.56
CA HIS A 227 0.99 13.12 4.50
C HIS A 227 2.05 12.49 3.59
N LEU A 228 2.70 13.25 2.71
CA LEU A 228 3.78 12.78 1.85
C LEU A 228 5.14 13.13 2.47
N ILE A 229 5.45 12.44 3.57
CA ILE A 229 6.77 12.54 4.21
C ILE A 229 7.63 11.32 3.87
N SER A 230 8.92 11.46 4.14
CA SER A 230 9.91 10.41 4.01
C SER A 230 9.65 9.28 5.00
N VAL A 231 9.34 8.08 4.50
CA VAL A 231 9.06 6.88 5.30
C VAL A 231 9.98 5.73 4.92
N ALA A 232 10.44 4.99 5.93
CA ALA A 232 11.34 3.85 5.76
C ALA A 232 10.70 2.73 4.94
N ASN A 233 11.35 2.30 3.86
CA ASN A 233 10.94 1.19 3.02
C ASN A 233 12.00 0.06 3.06
N PRO A 234 12.28 -0.54 4.23
CA PRO A 234 13.41 -1.46 4.41
C PRO A 234 13.28 -2.76 3.60
N ILE A 235 12.07 -3.11 3.17
CA ILE A 235 11.84 -4.25 2.27
C ILE A 235 12.39 -3.99 0.85
N SER A 236 12.60 -2.72 0.49
CA SER A 236 13.21 -2.26 -0.77
C SER A 236 14.69 -1.94 -0.62
N ARG A 237 15.49 -2.80 0.01
CA ARG A 237 16.95 -2.56 0.17
C ARG A 237 17.73 -3.00 -1.06
N ALA A 238 18.63 -2.14 -1.55
CA ALA A 238 19.59 -2.53 -2.57
C ALA A 238 20.61 -3.52 -2.01
N GLY A 239 20.94 -4.56 -2.78
CA GLY A 239 22.04 -5.46 -2.42
C GLY A 239 21.76 -6.36 -1.21
N LEU A 240 20.50 -6.59 -0.86
CA LEU A 240 20.16 -7.90 -0.29
C LEU A 240 20.69 -8.95 -1.29
N ASP A 241 21.31 -10.04 -0.79
CA ASP A 241 21.84 -11.21 -1.54
C ASP A 241 21.23 -11.33 -2.96
N PRO A 242 21.95 -11.62 -4.06
CA PRO A 242 21.33 -11.85 -5.37
C PRO A 242 20.11 -12.80 -5.40
N ALA A 243 19.88 -13.57 -4.33
CA ALA A 243 18.63 -14.30 -4.05
C ALA A 243 17.46 -13.47 -3.46
N ALA A 244 17.64 -12.16 -3.28
CA ALA A 244 16.74 -11.20 -2.68
C ALA A 244 16.45 -10.06 -3.66
N CYS A 245 15.33 -9.41 -3.42
CA CYS A 245 14.59 -8.69 -4.43
C CYS A 245 15.30 -7.44 -4.91
N SER A 246 15.48 -7.30 -6.23
CA SER A 246 16.00 -6.08 -6.81
C SER A 246 15.01 -4.94 -6.54
N ALA A 247 15.43 -3.99 -5.72
CA ALA A 247 14.79 -2.68 -5.61
C ALA A 247 15.55 -1.68 -6.46
N VAL A 248 14.82 -0.79 -7.12
CA VAL A 248 15.39 0.22 -8.02
C VAL A 248 14.82 1.59 -7.68
N ASN A 249 15.52 2.65 -8.09
CA ASN A 249 14.97 4.00 -8.06
C ASN A 249 14.37 4.30 -9.44
N LEU A 250 13.04 4.19 -9.55
CA LEU A 250 12.33 4.42 -10.80
C LEU A 250 11.06 5.24 -10.54
N GLY A 251 10.93 6.37 -11.23
CA GLY A 251 9.83 7.31 -11.04
C GLY A 251 10.11 8.36 -9.95
N ASN A 252 9.06 9.02 -9.49
CA ASN A 252 9.15 10.03 -8.43
C ASN A 252 9.28 9.35 -7.05
N PRO A 253 10.04 9.91 -6.08
CA PRO A 253 10.28 9.24 -4.81
C PRO A 253 9.20 9.51 -3.75
N TYR A 254 8.00 9.98 -4.13
CA TYR A 254 6.97 10.44 -3.18
C TYR A 254 5.82 9.45 -3.07
N GLY A 255 5.25 9.33 -1.86
CA GLY A 255 4.04 8.53 -1.63
C GLY A 255 4.25 7.03 -1.83
N MET A 256 3.27 6.34 -2.41
CA MET A 256 3.27 4.88 -2.49
C MET A 256 4.20 4.35 -3.58
N MET A 257 5.03 3.40 -3.21
CA MET A 257 5.91 2.68 -4.13
C MET A 257 5.21 1.39 -4.56
N GLN A 258 4.88 1.24 -5.84
CA GLN A 258 4.12 0.10 -6.34
C GLN A 258 4.83 -1.22 -6.05
N GLN A 259 6.12 -1.32 -6.37
CA GLN A 259 6.91 -2.52 -6.10
C GLN A 259 7.09 -2.75 -4.60
N GLY A 260 7.28 -1.69 -3.82
CA GLY A 260 7.30 -1.77 -2.35
C GLY A 260 6.00 -2.31 -1.76
N ALA A 261 4.85 -1.80 -2.21
CA ALA A 261 3.52 -2.27 -1.83
C ALA A 261 3.34 -3.76 -2.14
N ALA A 262 3.76 -4.24 -3.32
CA ALA A 262 3.73 -5.67 -3.63
C ALA A 262 4.65 -6.50 -2.73
N ARG A 263 5.87 -6.02 -2.44
CA ARG A 263 6.77 -6.71 -1.51
C ARG A 263 6.14 -6.82 -0.12
N TRP A 264 5.52 -5.76 0.40
CA TRP A 264 4.82 -5.78 1.69
C TRP A 264 3.64 -6.74 1.71
N ALA A 265 2.84 -6.74 0.64
CA ALA A 265 1.68 -7.60 0.50
C ALA A 265 2.03 -9.10 0.47
N ARG A 266 3.16 -9.44 -0.15
CA ARG A 266 3.67 -10.83 -0.23
C ARG A 266 4.38 -11.24 1.04
N GLY A 267 5.29 -10.39 1.52
CA GLY A 267 6.15 -10.59 2.68
C GLY A 267 7.16 -11.73 2.55
N ASP A 268 7.04 -12.63 1.58
CA ASP A 268 7.97 -13.77 1.40
C ASP A 268 8.73 -13.74 0.07
N GLN A 269 8.41 -12.78 -0.81
CA GLN A 269 8.84 -12.73 -2.21
C GLN A 269 9.08 -11.30 -2.69
N CYS A 270 9.65 -11.20 -3.89
CA CYS A 270 9.83 -9.92 -4.57
C CYS A 270 8.53 -9.34 -5.07
N ALA A 271 8.60 -8.10 -5.59
CA ALA A 271 7.42 -7.41 -6.11
C ALA A 271 6.71 -8.27 -7.16
N GLU A 272 7.49 -8.88 -8.07
CA GLU A 272 7.01 -9.77 -9.12
C GLU A 272 6.89 -11.22 -8.66
N ARG A 273 5.93 -11.95 -9.25
CA ARG A 273 5.66 -13.35 -8.87
C ARG A 273 6.79 -14.27 -9.33
N GLY A 274 7.31 -15.08 -8.41
CA GLY A 274 8.31 -16.11 -8.70
C GLY A 274 9.75 -15.66 -8.54
N GLU A 275 9.98 -14.41 -8.12
CA GLU A 275 11.29 -13.88 -7.83
C GLU A 275 11.61 -13.88 -6.33
N GLY A 276 12.89 -14.10 -6.01
CA GLY A 276 13.43 -14.15 -4.65
C GLY A 276 13.18 -15.48 -3.94
N THR A 277 14.10 -15.88 -3.07
CA THR A 277 13.97 -17.11 -2.25
C THR A 277 14.06 -16.84 -0.75
N ILE A 278 14.38 -15.61 -0.37
CA ILE A 278 14.55 -15.20 1.03
C ILE A 278 13.32 -14.42 1.48
N PRO A 279 12.48 -14.98 2.35
CA PRO A 279 11.28 -14.30 2.81
C PRO A 279 11.64 -13.07 3.67
N TRP A 280 10.88 -12.00 3.51
CA TRP A 280 10.88 -10.89 4.45
C TRP A 280 10.17 -11.34 5.75
N SER A 281 10.53 -10.72 6.87
CA SER A 281 9.95 -11.12 8.16
C SER A 281 8.58 -10.49 8.44
N VAL A 282 8.13 -9.61 7.54
CA VAL A 282 6.86 -8.88 7.63
C VAL A 282 6.01 -9.06 6.38
N ARG A 283 4.70 -9.30 6.59
CA ARG A 283 3.68 -9.30 5.54
C ARG A 283 2.47 -8.49 5.98
N TRP A 284 1.87 -7.71 5.08
CA TRP A 284 0.58 -7.04 5.31
C TRP A 284 -0.50 -7.65 4.40
N ARG A 285 -1.69 -7.91 4.92
CA ARG A 285 -2.80 -8.51 4.16
C ARG A 285 -3.94 -7.54 3.90
N GLU A 286 -3.85 -6.35 4.48
CA GLU A 286 -4.85 -5.31 4.43
C GLU A 286 -4.27 -4.12 3.64
N PRO A 287 -4.96 -3.62 2.60
CA PRO A 287 -4.47 -2.49 1.81
C PRO A 287 -4.28 -1.22 2.64
N VAL A 288 -5.10 -1.02 3.68
CA VAL A 288 -4.99 0.12 4.60
C VAL A 288 -3.65 0.20 5.32
N ARG A 289 -2.97 -0.93 5.56
CA ARG A 289 -1.61 -0.93 6.13
C ARG A 289 -0.58 -0.41 5.15
N ILE A 290 -0.70 -0.78 3.87
CA ILE A 290 0.14 -0.25 2.79
C ILE A 290 -0.09 1.26 2.65
N LEU A 291 -1.35 1.70 2.62
CA LEU A 291 -1.69 3.11 2.44
C LEU A 291 -1.18 3.97 3.60
N THR A 292 -1.50 3.62 4.84
CA THR A 292 -1.06 4.38 6.03
C THR A 292 0.46 4.34 6.26
N HIS A 293 1.16 3.36 5.68
CA HIS A 293 2.62 3.32 5.66
C HIS A 293 3.21 4.42 4.79
N TYR A 294 2.70 4.57 3.55
CA TYR A 294 3.23 5.50 2.54
C TYR A 294 2.62 6.90 2.60
N TYR A 295 1.41 7.03 3.17
CA TYR A 295 0.69 8.28 3.33
C TYR A 295 0.45 8.53 4.83
N THR A 296 1.36 9.26 5.45
CA THR A 296 1.38 9.46 6.91
C THR A 296 0.18 10.28 7.37
N GLY A 297 -0.49 9.82 8.43
CA GLY A 297 -1.55 10.56 9.10
C GLY A 297 -2.80 10.84 8.27
N ILE A 298 -3.03 10.03 7.24
CA ILE A 298 -4.32 9.99 6.52
C ILE A 298 -5.37 9.22 7.32
N HIS A 299 -6.65 9.40 6.99
CA HIS A 299 -7.68 8.38 7.18
C HIS A 299 -8.04 7.76 5.85
N VAL A 300 -8.45 6.50 5.87
CA VAL A 300 -9.20 5.92 4.75
C VAL A 300 -10.68 6.08 5.06
N ARG A 301 -11.46 6.47 4.05
CA ARG A 301 -12.91 6.57 4.10
C ARG A 301 -13.54 5.61 3.11
N ASP A 302 -14.74 5.15 3.41
CA ASP A 302 -15.56 4.38 2.48
C ASP A 302 -16.42 5.28 1.57
N SER A 303 -17.24 4.65 0.73
CA SER A 303 -18.17 5.33 -0.18
C SER A 303 -19.25 6.17 0.51
N THR A 304 -19.45 6.01 1.82
CA THR A 304 -20.36 6.82 2.64
C THR A 304 -19.65 7.99 3.33
N LYS A 305 -18.35 8.18 3.03
CA LYS A 305 -17.41 9.11 3.69
C LYS A 305 -17.11 8.73 5.15
N THR A 306 -17.47 7.54 5.61
CA THR A 306 -17.17 7.10 6.98
C THR A 306 -15.70 6.74 7.09
N ILE A 307 -15.02 7.22 8.14
CA ILE A 307 -13.63 6.85 8.44
C ILE A 307 -13.59 5.36 8.82
N VAL A 308 -12.76 4.59 8.11
CA VAL A 308 -12.57 3.14 8.33
C VAL A 308 -11.21 2.79 8.95
N THR A 309 -10.46 3.79 9.39
CA THR A 309 -9.16 3.62 10.05
C THR A 309 -9.12 4.41 11.35
N PRO A 310 -8.69 3.82 12.47
CA PRO A 310 -8.58 4.54 13.74
C PRO A 310 -7.44 5.56 13.73
N ASP A 311 -7.40 6.39 14.77
CA ASP A 311 -6.39 7.42 14.98
C ASP A 311 -5.03 6.80 15.34
N ASN A 312 -5.05 5.78 16.20
CA ASN A 312 -3.86 5.10 16.71
C ASN A 312 -3.56 3.86 15.88
N ARG A 313 -2.43 3.87 15.16
CA ARG A 313 -2.05 2.81 14.21
C ARG A 313 -0.56 2.59 14.22
N TRP A 314 -0.15 1.34 13.98
CA TRP A 314 1.25 0.97 13.87
C TRP A 314 1.48 -0.10 12.82
N ASN A 315 2.65 -0.10 12.20
CA ASN A 315 3.06 -1.21 11.33
C ASN A 315 4.44 -1.74 11.77
N PRO A 316 4.64 -3.07 11.83
CA PRO A 316 5.99 -3.61 11.84
C PRO A 316 6.59 -3.42 10.44
N LEU A 317 7.86 -3.05 10.37
CA LEU A 317 8.62 -2.93 9.13
C LEU A 317 9.65 -4.06 8.98
N ALA A 318 10.23 -4.53 10.07
CA ALA A 318 11.17 -5.63 10.07
C ALA A 318 11.18 -6.34 11.42
N MET A 319 11.45 -7.64 11.41
CA MET A 319 11.77 -8.43 12.59
C MET A 319 13.08 -9.19 12.36
N THR A 320 14.00 -9.09 13.31
CA THR A 320 15.31 -9.72 13.27
C THR A 320 15.51 -10.58 14.51
N TRP A 321 15.62 -11.88 14.30
CA TRP A 321 15.99 -12.85 15.33
C TRP A 321 17.52 -12.97 15.38
N GLU A 322 18.12 -13.28 16.53
CA GLU A 322 19.55 -13.63 16.64
C GLU A 322 19.88 -15.01 16.04
N THR A 323 19.35 -15.28 14.86
CA THR A 323 19.63 -16.48 14.08
C THR A 323 20.17 -16.06 12.73
N SER A 324 20.83 -16.97 12.00
CA SER A 324 21.36 -16.67 10.67
C SER A 324 20.28 -16.39 9.61
N GLY A 325 18.99 -16.46 9.94
CA GLY A 325 17.87 -16.22 9.03
C GLY A 325 16.85 -15.20 9.54
N ARG A 326 15.93 -14.80 8.66
CA ARG A 326 14.78 -13.92 8.96
C ARG A 326 13.57 -14.66 9.54
N ASN A 327 13.61 -15.99 9.51
CA ASN A 327 12.54 -16.83 10.03
C ASN A 327 12.61 -16.91 11.56
N PRO A 328 11.47 -17.03 12.25
CA PRO A 328 11.47 -17.29 13.67
C PRO A 328 12.22 -18.60 14.01
N PRO A 329 13.04 -18.63 15.07
CA PRO A 329 13.70 -19.85 15.49
C PRO A 329 12.72 -20.89 16.03
N THR A 330 13.15 -22.15 16.03
CA THR A 330 12.63 -23.12 16.98
C THR A 330 13.11 -22.75 18.38
N MET A 331 12.16 -22.51 19.27
CA MET A 331 12.39 -22.11 20.65
C MET A 331 12.40 -23.34 21.56
N THR A 332 13.06 -23.23 22.71
CA THR A 332 13.20 -24.26 23.74
C THR A 332 12.56 -23.74 25.01
N GLU A 333 11.76 -24.56 25.67
CA GLU A 333 11.16 -24.20 26.97
C GLU A 333 12.22 -23.76 27.98
N GLY A 334 11.84 -22.85 28.87
CA GLY A 334 12.72 -22.30 29.90
C GLY A 334 13.75 -21.28 29.41
N ARG A 335 13.79 -20.98 28.09
CA ARG A 335 14.75 -20.05 27.50
C ARG A 335 14.11 -18.75 27.03
N SER A 336 14.97 -17.75 26.89
CA SER A 336 14.64 -16.43 26.37
C SER A 336 15.33 -16.20 25.03
N TYR A 337 14.64 -15.51 24.12
CA TYR A 337 15.07 -15.28 22.74
C TYR A 337 15.06 -13.79 22.42
N PRO A 338 16.22 -13.17 22.15
CA PRO A 338 16.27 -11.79 21.71
C PRO A 338 15.65 -11.63 20.32
N LEU A 339 14.92 -10.53 20.15
CA LEU A 339 14.22 -10.14 18.95
C LEU A 339 14.30 -8.62 18.82
N THR A 340 14.71 -8.13 17.65
CA THR A 340 14.59 -6.71 17.32
C THR A 340 13.41 -6.52 16.37
N ILE A 341 12.46 -5.65 16.71
CA ILE A 341 11.35 -5.25 15.84
C ILE A 341 11.53 -3.78 15.45
N GLN A 342 11.57 -3.50 14.15
CA GLN A 342 11.40 -2.15 13.63
C GLN A 342 9.92 -1.88 13.46
N ILE A 343 9.39 -0.87 14.16
CA ILE A 343 8.01 -0.42 14.04
C ILE A 343 7.94 0.97 13.42
N GLN A 344 6.77 1.33 12.91
CA GLN A 344 6.43 2.67 12.45
C GLN A 344 5.13 3.13 13.12
N ASN A 345 5.09 4.39 13.56
CA ASN A 345 3.83 5.04 13.90
C ASN A 345 3.11 5.42 12.61
N THR A 346 2.02 4.72 12.26
CA THR A 346 1.20 5.02 11.08
C THR A 346 -0.09 5.77 11.45
N GLY A 347 -0.21 6.22 12.69
CA GLY A 347 -1.34 6.99 13.20
C GLY A 347 -1.42 8.40 12.62
N ILE A 348 -2.44 9.15 13.05
CA ILE A 348 -2.62 10.56 12.66
C ILE A 348 -1.84 11.54 13.54
N ASP A 349 -1.44 11.08 14.73
CA ASP A 349 -0.77 11.86 15.75
C ASP A 349 0.58 11.26 16.16
N ASP A 350 1.43 12.13 16.72
CA ASP A 350 2.68 11.74 17.35
C ASP A 350 2.41 10.98 18.66
N TRP A 351 3.17 9.91 18.91
CA TRP A 351 3.09 9.18 20.18
C TRP A 351 3.88 9.89 21.27
N THR A 352 3.34 11.01 21.74
CA THR A 352 3.91 11.79 22.83
C THR A 352 3.49 11.20 24.17
N CYS A 353 4.45 10.89 25.04
CA CYS A 353 4.16 10.38 26.38
C CYS A 353 4.14 11.51 27.41
N PHE A 354 3.23 11.38 28.36
CA PHE A 354 3.06 12.25 29.52
C PHE A 354 3.12 11.41 30.80
N SER A 355 3.05 12.04 31.97
CA SER A 355 3.08 11.32 33.26
C SER A 355 1.93 10.32 33.41
N ASP A 356 0.83 10.55 32.71
CA ASP A 356 -0.44 9.82 32.76
C ASP A 356 -0.79 9.11 31.44
N ARG A 357 0.14 9.08 30.46
CA ARG A 357 -0.06 8.44 29.16
C ARG A 357 1.26 7.91 28.60
N THR A 358 1.34 6.60 28.38
CA THR A 358 2.47 5.97 27.68
C THR A 358 1.99 5.09 26.54
N PHE A 359 2.87 4.92 25.54
CA PHE A 359 2.66 3.98 24.44
C PHE A 359 3.64 2.83 24.63
N SER A 360 3.17 1.59 24.46
CA SER A 360 4.04 0.42 24.61
C SER A 360 3.75 -0.69 23.60
N LEU A 361 4.80 -1.34 23.12
CA LEU A 361 4.71 -2.60 22.37
C LEU A 361 4.72 -3.76 23.37
N ARG A 362 3.79 -4.70 23.21
CA ARG A 362 3.72 -5.93 24.01
C ARG A 362 3.46 -7.12 23.11
N TYR A 363 3.70 -8.33 23.63
CA TYR A 363 3.33 -9.56 22.94
C TYR A 363 2.53 -10.51 23.84
N SER A 364 1.78 -11.42 23.21
CA SER A 364 1.05 -12.49 23.88
C SER A 364 1.28 -13.83 23.17
N TRP A 365 1.30 -14.91 23.93
CA TRP A 365 1.33 -16.27 23.44
C TRP A 365 -0.11 -16.72 23.15
N LEU A 366 -0.32 -17.30 21.96
CA LEU A 366 -1.60 -17.87 21.56
C LEU A 366 -1.46 -19.35 21.29
N ARG A 367 -2.38 -20.12 21.86
CA ARG A 367 -2.59 -21.53 21.54
C ARG A 367 -4.07 -21.78 21.32
N SER A 368 -4.43 -22.18 20.11
CA SER A 368 -5.85 -22.30 19.71
C SER A 368 -6.59 -20.96 19.95
N SER A 369 -7.58 -20.92 20.84
CA SER A 369 -8.34 -19.72 21.21
C SER A 369 -7.88 -19.06 22.52
N GLU A 370 -6.88 -19.61 23.19
CA GLU A 370 -6.38 -19.10 24.47
C GLU A 370 -5.23 -18.10 24.24
N GLU A 371 -5.24 -17.00 24.99
CA GLU A 371 -4.25 -15.92 24.93
C GLU A 371 -3.62 -15.73 26.31
N GLN A 372 -2.30 -15.87 26.40
CA GLN A 372 -1.52 -15.55 27.60
C GLN A 372 -0.62 -14.34 27.31
N ARG A 373 -0.84 -13.26 28.04
CA ARG A 373 -0.03 -12.03 27.90
C ARG A 373 1.35 -12.22 28.53
N SER A 374 2.39 -11.74 27.85
CA SER A 374 3.73 -11.62 28.42
C SER A 374 3.82 -10.47 29.42
N ASN A 375 4.73 -10.57 30.38
CA ASN A 375 5.09 -9.46 31.25
C ASN A 375 6.02 -8.43 30.58
N THR A 376 6.50 -8.71 29.36
CA THR A 376 7.36 -7.82 28.59
C THR A 376 6.60 -6.60 28.10
N ILE A 377 7.08 -5.42 28.49
CA ILE A 377 6.55 -4.11 28.10
C ILE A 377 7.70 -3.27 27.60
N ILE A 378 7.56 -2.70 26.40
CA ILE A 378 8.57 -1.82 25.81
C ILE A 378 7.92 -0.50 25.46
N GLU A 379 8.33 0.56 26.15
CA GLU A 379 7.81 1.90 25.90
C GLU A 379 8.30 2.46 24.57
N THR A 380 7.39 3.08 23.82
CA THR A 380 7.60 3.60 22.46
C THR A 380 7.31 5.09 22.38
N CYS A 381 7.71 5.82 23.41
CA CYS A 381 7.44 7.25 23.55
C CYS A 381 8.22 8.13 22.58
N ASN A 382 7.66 9.29 22.25
CA ASN A 382 8.23 10.32 21.37
C ASN A 382 8.53 9.78 19.97
N LEU A 383 7.56 9.06 19.39
CA LEU A 383 7.63 8.61 18.01
C LEU A 383 6.67 9.43 17.16
N SER A 384 7.22 10.35 16.36
CA SER A 384 6.41 11.16 15.44
C SER A 384 5.69 10.30 14.42
N LYS A 385 4.56 10.78 13.92
CA LYS A 385 3.82 10.09 12.86
C LYS A 385 4.69 9.89 11.63
N GLY A 386 4.58 8.70 11.05
CA GLY A 386 5.38 8.20 9.93
C GLY A 386 6.82 7.81 10.27
N ALA A 387 7.33 8.19 11.45
CA ALA A 387 8.67 7.82 11.90
C ALA A 387 8.73 6.36 12.37
N GLU A 388 9.91 5.77 12.24
CA GLU A 388 10.22 4.41 12.63
C GLU A 388 11.18 4.32 13.83
N ARG A 389 11.13 3.19 14.55
CA ARG A 389 12.03 2.87 15.65
C ARG A 389 12.28 1.37 15.73
N SER A 390 13.54 0.99 15.96
CA SER A 390 13.91 -0.38 16.35
C SER A 390 13.77 -0.56 17.86
N LEU A 391 13.12 -1.65 18.25
CA LEU A 391 12.86 -2.02 19.64
C LEU A 391 13.46 -3.39 19.88
N ASP A 392 14.31 -3.50 20.89
CA ASP A 392 14.88 -4.77 21.32
C ASP A 392 14.00 -5.38 22.41
N LEU A 393 13.56 -6.60 22.18
CA LEU A 393 12.66 -7.34 23.04
C LEU A 393 13.17 -8.74 23.29
N THR A 394 12.74 -9.31 24.41
CA THR A 394 13.09 -10.69 24.77
C THR A 394 11.82 -11.51 24.82
N ILE A 395 11.72 -12.53 23.96
CA ILE A 395 10.66 -13.53 24.00
C ILE A 395 11.02 -14.57 25.05
N ASP A 396 10.36 -14.55 26.19
CA ASP A 396 10.53 -15.55 27.24
C ASP A 396 9.53 -16.69 27.10
N THR A 397 10.03 -17.91 26.96
CA THR A 397 9.17 -19.12 26.92
C THR A 397 8.63 -19.50 28.29
N ASN A 398 9.17 -18.94 29.39
CA ASN A 398 8.59 -19.09 30.73
C ASN A 398 7.26 -18.35 30.90
N ASP A 399 6.93 -17.42 29.99
CA ASP A 399 5.62 -16.77 29.95
C ASP A 399 4.50 -17.70 29.43
N ILE A 400 4.85 -18.86 28.86
CA ILE A 400 3.89 -19.87 28.42
C ILE A 400 3.28 -20.54 29.67
N PRO A 401 1.94 -20.66 29.78
CA PRO A 401 1.32 -21.40 30.87
C PRO A 401 1.87 -22.83 30.96
N GLY A 402 2.21 -23.28 32.18
CA GLY A 402 2.88 -24.57 32.39
C GLY A 402 2.06 -25.79 31.93
N ASP A 403 0.74 -25.65 31.81
CA ASP A 403 -0.17 -26.68 31.29
C ASP A 403 -0.26 -26.68 29.75
N TRP A 404 0.28 -25.68 29.06
CA TRP A 404 0.34 -25.66 27.60
C TRP A 404 1.43 -26.60 27.06
N GLY A 405 2.61 -26.64 27.69
CA GLY A 405 3.74 -27.48 27.30
C GLY A 405 4.34 -27.15 25.93
N PRO A 406 5.04 -28.08 25.26
CA PRO A 406 5.65 -27.82 23.95
C PRO A 406 4.61 -27.83 22.82
N GLY A 407 4.89 -27.13 21.72
CA GLY A 407 3.97 -27.09 20.59
C GLY A 407 4.20 -25.95 19.61
N ILE A 408 3.21 -25.75 18.74
CA ILE A 408 3.16 -24.61 17.82
C ILE A 408 2.33 -23.51 18.47
N TYR A 409 2.92 -22.33 18.55
CA TYR A 409 2.32 -21.13 19.13
C TYR A 409 2.25 -20.02 18.10
N THR A 410 1.41 -19.02 18.37
CA THR A 410 1.46 -17.73 17.69
C THR A 410 1.86 -16.67 18.70
N LEU A 411 2.94 -15.94 18.41
CA LEU A 411 3.29 -14.70 19.09
C LEU A 411 2.49 -13.58 18.44
N ARG A 412 1.61 -12.93 19.21
CA ARG A 412 0.84 -11.78 18.76
C ARG A 412 1.43 -10.51 19.36
N PHE A 413 1.89 -9.63 18.50
CA PHE A 413 2.40 -8.31 18.84
C PHE A 413 1.29 -7.27 18.67
N ASP A 414 1.19 -6.35 19.63
CA ASP A 414 0.21 -5.26 19.59
C ASP A 414 0.71 -4.04 20.37
N MET A 415 0.17 -2.87 20.01
CA MET A 415 0.43 -1.59 20.65
C MET A 415 -0.63 -1.26 21.68
N TYR A 416 -0.18 -0.66 22.78
CA TYR A 416 -0.97 -0.32 23.94
C TYR A 416 -0.84 1.17 24.25
N ILE A 417 -1.94 1.77 24.69
CA ILE A 417 -1.97 3.09 25.33
C ILE A 417 -2.29 2.86 26.80
N ASP A 418 -1.32 3.08 27.65
CA ASP A 418 -1.51 3.01 29.10
C ASP A 418 -1.80 4.42 29.60
N THR A 419 -2.94 4.62 30.28
CA THR A 419 -3.27 5.87 30.98
C THR A 419 -3.49 5.64 32.47
N ASP A 420 -3.63 6.72 33.25
CA ASP A 420 -4.00 6.67 34.67
C ASP A 420 -5.32 5.90 34.88
N GLY A 421 -5.20 4.59 35.11
CA GLY A 421 -6.31 3.70 35.41
C GLY A 421 -6.93 2.98 34.22
N SER A 422 -6.39 3.10 33.00
CA SER A 422 -6.89 2.32 31.85
C SER A 422 -5.78 1.86 30.90
N ILE A 423 -6.03 0.75 30.21
CA ILE A 423 -5.13 0.20 29.20
C ILE A 423 -5.98 -0.04 27.96
N ALA A 424 -5.73 0.73 26.90
CA ALA A 424 -6.35 0.55 25.60
C ALA A 424 -5.39 -0.19 24.65
N ARG A 425 -5.95 -1.01 23.75
CA ARG A 425 -5.18 -1.70 22.70
C ARG A 425 -5.55 -1.12 21.35
N PHE A 426 -4.57 -0.97 20.47
CA PHE A 426 -4.84 -0.49 19.11
C PHE A 426 -5.79 -1.45 18.37
N ARG A 427 -5.73 -2.76 18.68
CA ARG A 427 -6.68 -3.74 18.13
C ARG A 427 -8.13 -3.57 18.58
N ASP A 428 -8.37 -2.93 19.73
CA ASP A 428 -9.73 -2.64 20.19
C ASP A 428 -10.33 -1.44 19.43
N GLU A 429 -9.50 -0.71 18.68
CA GLU A 429 -9.88 0.35 17.73
C GLU A 429 -9.88 -0.18 16.27
N ASP A 430 -10.01 -1.48 16.07
CA ASP A 430 -10.01 -2.16 14.75
C ASP A 430 -8.69 -2.05 13.95
N TRP A 431 -7.56 -1.69 14.59
CA TRP A 431 -6.25 -1.80 13.93
C TRP A 431 -5.65 -3.22 14.05
N PRO A 432 -5.18 -3.87 12.97
CA PRO A 432 -4.78 -5.27 13.08
C PRO A 432 -3.54 -5.46 13.99
N THR A 433 -3.39 -6.63 14.60
CA THR A 433 -2.16 -7.05 15.30
C THR A 433 -1.12 -7.60 14.32
N TYR A 434 0.07 -7.99 14.82
CA TYR A 434 1.03 -8.74 14.01
C TYR A 434 1.31 -10.11 14.63
N ASP A 435 1.03 -11.18 13.88
CA ASP A 435 1.04 -12.54 14.38
C ASP A 435 2.19 -13.34 13.74
N VAL A 436 3.03 -13.97 14.56
CA VAL A 436 4.19 -14.77 14.14
C VAL A 436 4.06 -16.18 14.68
N ARG A 437 4.05 -17.18 13.79
CA ARG A 437 4.03 -18.60 14.21
C ARG A 437 5.42 -19.06 14.62
N VAL A 438 5.52 -19.71 15.78
CA VAL A 438 6.76 -20.25 16.34
C VAL A 438 6.55 -21.69 16.82
N GLN A 439 7.63 -22.47 16.87
CA GLN A 439 7.64 -23.82 17.43
C GLN A 439 8.46 -23.82 18.71
N VAL A 440 7.87 -24.31 19.81
CA VAL A 440 8.54 -24.50 21.10
C VAL A 440 8.72 -26.00 21.34
N VAL A 441 9.96 -26.41 21.65
CA VAL A 441 10.33 -27.80 21.98
C VAL A 441 10.72 -27.91 23.45
N PRO A 442 10.60 -29.11 24.06
CA PRO A 442 11.04 -29.30 25.45
C PRO A 442 12.50 -28.90 25.62
N GLU A 443 12.86 -28.38 26.80
CA GLU A 443 14.26 -28.38 27.21
C GLU A 443 14.72 -29.84 27.22
N ASN A 444 15.72 -30.17 26.38
CA ASN A 444 16.25 -31.52 26.28
C ASN A 444 16.70 -31.96 27.67
N GLY A 445 15.83 -32.65 28.41
CA GLY A 445 16.17 -33.31 29.66
C GLY A 445 17.29 -34.26 29.34
N GLY A 446 18.50 -33.93 29.78
CA GLY A 446 19.73 -34.58 29.36
C GLY A 446 19.64 -36.09 29.44
N ASN A 447 19.38 -36.74 28.30
CA ASN A 447 19.59 -38.14 28.05
C ASN A 447 19.62 -38.33 26.53
N GLY A 448 20.84 -38.44 25.99
CA GLY A 448 21.16 -38.55 24.57
C GLY A 448 20.44 -39.67 23.83
N ARG A 449 19.18 -39.43 23.48
CA ARG A 449 18.47 -40.11 22.40
C ARG A 449 18.23 -39.08 21.32
N THR A 450 19.00 -39.20 20.26
CA THR A 450 18.79 -38.59 18.95
C THR A 450 17.36 -38.80 18.51
N GLY A 451 16.49 -37.85 18.83
CA GLY A 451 15.12 -37.78 18.35
C GLY A 451 15.14 -37.55 16.85
N THR A 452 14.54 -38.46 16.11
CA THR A 452 14.31 -38.38 14.68
C THR A 452 13.63 -37.05 14.35
N ILE A 453 14.32 -36.20 13.59
CA ILE A 453 13.75 -34.97 13.02
C ILE A 453 12.67 -35.42 12.03
N TYR A 454 11.40 -35.24 12.41
CA TYR A 454 10.30 -35.28 11.45
C TYR A 454 10.34 -33.98 10.65
N LEU A 455 10.97 -34.03 9.47
CA LEU A 455 10.79 -32.99 8.47
C LEU A 455 9.29 -32.90 8.14
N PRO A 456 8.67 -31.72 8.13
CA PRO A 456 7.32 -31.59 7.62
C PRO A 456 7.33 -32.03 6.15
N LEU A 457 6.53 -33.05 5.85
CA LEU A 457 6.20 -33.43 4.48
C LEU A 457 5.55 -32.22 3.81
N ILE A 458 6.30 -31.56 2.93
CA ILE A 458 5.72 -30.69 1.91
C ILE A 458 4.86 -31.60 1.04
N GLN A 459 3.55 -31.61 1.28
CA GLN A 459 2.58 -32.19 0.35
C GLN A 459 2.63 -31.35 -0.93
N ARG A 460 3.47 -31.76 -1.87
CA ARG A 460 3.25 -31.42 -3.28
C ARG A 460 1.93 -32.09 -3.68
N GLY A 461 0.88 -31.30 -3.83
CA GLY A 461 -0.37 -31.75 -4.41
C GLY A 461 -0.11 -32.34 -5.79
N THR A 462 -0.23 -33.66 -5.90
CA THR A 462 -0.32 -34.37 -7.17
C THR A 462 -1.67 -34.03 -7.79
N ALA A 463 -1.64 -33.33 -8.92
CA ALA A 463 -2.79 -33.18 -9.78
C ALA A 463 -3.26 -34.57 -10.25
N VAL A 464 -4.46 -34.97 -9.83
CA VAL A 464 -5.13 -36.16 -10.35
C VAL A 464 -5.77 -35.76 -11.68
N LEU A 465 -5.16 -36.25 -12.76
CA LEU A 465 -5.77 -36.33 -14.08
C LEU A 465 -6.92 -37.33 -14.02
N GLN A 466 -8.15 -36.84 -13.87
CA GLN A 466 -9.35 -37.67 -14.02
C GLN A 466 -9.90 -37.50 -15.44
N LYS A 467 -9.45 -38.40 -16.31
CA LYS A 467 -10.01 -38.64 -17.64
C LYS A 467 -11.19 -39.58 -17.48
N HIS A 468 -12.43 -39.14 -17.69
CA HIS A 468 -13.56 -40.03 -18.01
C HIS A 468 -14.45 -39.37 -19.08
N VAL A 469 -14.43 -39.99 -20.25
CA VAL A 469 -15.41 -39.93 -21.34
C VAL A 469 -16.12 -41.29 -21.27
N PRO A 470 -17.46 -41.35 -21.39
CA PRO A 470 -18.07 -41.68 -22.68
C PRO A 470 -18.65 -40.49 -23.43
#